data_AF-A0A973GP12-F1
#
_entry.id   AF-A0A973GP12-F1
#
_cell.length_a   1.000
_cell.length_b   1.000
_cell.length_c   1.000
_cell.angle_alpha   90.00
_cell.angle_beta   90.00
_cell.angle_gamma   90.00
#
_symmetry.space_group_name_H-M   'P 1'
#
loop_
_entity.id
_entity.type
_entity.pdbx_description
1 polymer ?
#
loop_
_entity_poly.entity_id
_entity_poly.type
_entity_poly.pdbx_seq_one_letter_code
_entity_poly.pdbx_strand_id
1 'polypeptide(L)'
;FAQNVTTAMSVSHARGVAMLAGRKNKLPIHEYTPLQIKQTITGYGKADKKQVQEMVRVQLKLRVCPQPDDCADALAAAITHYLMTRV
;
A
#
# COMPACT_ATOMS: atom_id res chain seq x y z
N PHE A 1 -15.82 7.68 -6.09
CA PHE A 1 -15.85 9.16 -6.02
C PHE A 1 -16.16 9.57 -4.59
N ALA A 2 -15.54 10.67 -4.15
CA ALA A 2 -15.27 11.05 -2.76
C ALA A 2 -16.48 11.05 -1.81
N GLN A 3 -16.47 10.17 -0.81
CA GLN A 3 -17.45 10.20 0.29
C GLN A 3 -16.94 10.94 1.54
N ASN A 4 -15.73 11.49 1.52
CA ASN A 4 -15.00 11.82 2.75
C ASN A 4 -14.01 12.97 2.54
N VAL A 5 -14.51 14.16 2.18
CA VAL A 5 -13.69 15.35 1.84
C VAL A 5 -12.91 15.89 3.06
N THR A 6 -13.49 15.83 4.25
CA THR A 6 -12.86 16.30 5.49
C THR A 6 -11.71 15.40 5.93
N THR A 7 -11.84 14.08 5.81
CA THR A 7 -10.75 13.14 6.11
C THR A 7 -9.72 13.08 4.98
N ALA A 8 -10.10 13.37 3.74
CA ALA A 8 -9.14 13.50 2.64
C ALA A 8 -8.14 14.64 2.87
N MET A 9 -8.59 15.77 3.42
CA MET A 9 -7.70 16.91 3.72
C MET A 9 -6.68 16.60 4.83
N SER A 10 -7.12 15.97 5.93
CA SER A 10 -6.20 15.61 7.03
C SER A 10 -5.17 14.58 6.58
N VAL A 11 -5.57 13.56 5.81
CA VAL A 11 -4.66 12.57 5.22
C VAL A 11 -3.68 13.22 4.25
N SER A 12 -4.13 14.20 3.46
CA SER A 12 -3.28 14.94 2.52
C SER A 12 -2.20 15.74 3.24
N HIS A 13 -2.53 16.41 4.35
CA HIS A 13 -1.54 17.11 5.18
C HIS A 13 -0.49 16.15 5.75
N ALA A 14 -0.92 15.02 6.33
CA ALA A 14 0.00 14.02 6.88
C ALA A 14 0.95 13.44 5.80
N ARG A 15 0.39 13.10 4.63
CA ARG A 15 1.17 12.63 3.48
C ARG A 15 2.17 13.67 2.98
N GLY A 16 1.77 14.94 2.90
CA GLY A 16 2.65 16.03 2.47
C GLY A 16 3.88 16.17 3.36
N VAL A 17 3.70 16.10 4.68
CA VAL A 17 4.82 16.14 5.65
C VAL A 17 5.72 14.91 5.50
N ALA A 18 5.15 13.72 5.35
CA ALA A 18 5.92 12.48 5.15
C ALA A 18 6.76 12.52 3.86
N MET A 19 6.19 13.00 2.75
CA MET A 19 6.90 13.16 1.48
C MET A 19 8.02 14.20 1.58
N LEU A 20 7.75 15.35 2.23
CA LEU A 20 8.78 16.36 2.46
C LEU A 20 9.94 15.81 3.28
N ALA A 21 9.65 15.09 4.36
CA ALA A 21 10.66 14.44 5.19
C ALA A 21 11.49 13.41 4.39
N GLY A 22 10.84 12.59 3.57
CA GLY A 22 11.52 11.64 2.67
C GLY A 22 12.45 12.35 1.68
N ARG A 23 11.97 13.43 1.06
CA ARG A 23 12.75 14.21 0.08
C ARG A 23 13.95 14.91 0.72
N LYS A 24 13.78 15.48 1.93
CA LYS A 24 14.89 16.09 2.68
C LYS A 24 16.00 15.08 3.02
N ASN A 25 15.64 13.81 3.21
CA ASN A 25 16.57 12.71 3.43
C ASN A 25 17.07 12.05 2.13
N LYS A 26 16.79 12.63 0.95
CA LYS A 26 17.17 12.10 -0.37
C LYS A 26 16.67 10.67 -0.64
N LEU A 27 15.53 10.28 -0.03
CA LEU A 27 14.92 8.99 -0.28
C LEU A 27 14.08 9.03 -1.57
N PRO A 28 14.14 7.99 -2.41
CA PRO A 28 13.29 7.89 -3.60
C PRO A 28 11.84 7.63 -3.17
N ILE A 29 10.93 8.52 -3.58
CA ILE A 29 9.51 8.43 -3.24
C ILE A 29 8.77 7.81 -4.43
N HIS A 30 8.04 6.74 -4.18
CA HIS A 30 7.21 6.06 -5.16
C HIS A 30 5.76 6.04 -4.70
N GLU A 31 4.83 6.21 -5.64
CA GLU A 31 3.40 6.30 -5.35
C GLU A 31 2.67 5.22 -6.14
N TYR A 32 1.84 4.45 -5.43
CA TYR A 32 1.07 3.36 -6.02
C TYR A 32 -0.41 3.59 -5.78
N THR A 33 -1.20 3.48 -6.84
CA THR A 33 -2.65 3.51 -6.73
C THR A 33 -3.16 2.23 -6.07
N PRO A 34 -4.31 2.27 -5.36
CA PRO A 34 -4.91 1.06 -4.81
C PRO A 34 -5.14 -0.04 -5.85
N LEU A 35 -5.42 0.35 -7.10
CA LEU A 35 -5.58 -0.57 -8.21
C LEU A 35 -4.27 -1.30 -8.56
N GLN A 36 -3.15 -0.55 -8.63
CA GLN A 36 -1.82 -1.13 -8.87
C GLN A 36 -1.45 -2.11 -7.76
N ILE A 37 -1.65 -1.75 -6.50
CA ILE A 37 -1.36 -2.63 -5.35
C ILE A 37 -2.16 -3.94 -5.48
N LYS A 38 -3.47 -3.84 -5.73
CA LYS A 38 -4.32 -5.01 -5.92
C LYS A 38 -3.85 -5.88 -7.07
N GLN A 39 -3.63 -5.28 -8.25
CA GLN A 39 -3.21 -6.00 -9.44
C GLN A 39 -1.85 -6.67 -9.27
N THR A 40 -0.89 -6.02 -8.63
CA THR A 40 0.45 -6.58 -8.40
C THR A 40 0.44 -7.74 -7.41
N ILE A 41 -0.43 -7.71 -6.39
CA ILE A 41 -0.46 -8.75 -5.36
C ILE A 41 -1.33 -9.93 -5.77
N THR A 42 -2.52 -9.68 -6.31
CA THR A 42 -3.52 -10.72 -6.59
C THR A 42 -3.60 -11.10 -8.07
N GLY A 43 -2.95 -10.34 -8.95
CA GLY A 43 -3.06 -10.51 -10.41
C GLY A 43 -4.33 -9.91 -11.01
N TYR A 44 -5.30 -9.47 -10.19
CA TYR A 44 -6.57 -8.91 -10.66
C TYR A 44 -6.98 -7.65 -9.88
N GLY A 45 -7.11 -6.52 -10.58
CA GLY A 45 -7.32 -5.21 -9.97
C GLY A 45 -8.62 -5.05 -9.16
N LYS A 46 -9.62 -5.92 -9.35
CA LYS A 46 -10.88 -5.90 -8.57
C LYS A 46 -10.86 -6.81 -7.34
N ALA A 47 -9.71 -7.32 -6.93
CA ALA A 47 -9.63 -8.18 -5.75
C ALA A 47 -10.14 -7.49 -4.46
N ASP A 48 -10.76 -8.29 -3.61
CA ASP A 48 -11.25 -7.87 -2.30
C ASP A 48 -10.11 -7.60 -1.33
N LYS A 49 -10.34 -6.73 -0.33
CA LYS A 49 -9.33 -6.47 0.71
C LYS A 49 -8.85 -7.75 1.40
N LYS A 50 -9.76 -8.68 1.69
CA LYS A 50 -9.42 -9.99 2.28
C LYS A 50 -8.51 -10.83 1.36
N GLN A 51 -8.72 -10.77 0.05
CA GLN A 51 -7.86 -11.48 -0.90
C GLN A 51 -6.45 -10.88 -0.92
N VAL A 52 -6.34 -9.55 -0.85
CA VAL A 52 -5.01 -8.90 -0.75
C VAL A 52 -4.29 -9.35 0.53
N GLN A 53 -4.98 -9.36 1.67
CA GLN A 53 -4.40 -9.81 2.95
C GLN A 53 -3.93 -11.26 2.91
N GLU A 54 -4.75 -12.14 2.34
CA GLU A 54 -4.41 -13.55 2.17
C GLU A 54 -3.21 -13.74 1.24
N MET A 55 -3.16 -13.00 0.13
CA MET A 55 -2.03 -13.05 -0.79
C MET A 55 -0.74 -12.52 -0.18
N VAL A 56 -0.81 -11.48 0.66
CA VAL A 56 0.34 -11.00 1.45
C VAL A 56 0.82 -12.11 2.40
N ARG A 57 -0.09 -12.79 3.09
CA ARG A 57 0.24 -13.94 3.95
C ARG A 57 0.99 -15.03 3.17
N VAL A 58 0.44 -15.41 2.01
CA VAL A 58 1.03 -16.44 1.14
C VAL A 58 2.40 -16.02 0.62
N GLN A 59 2.55 -14.79 0.11
CA GLN A 59 3.80 -14.29 -0.45
C GLN A 59 4.93 -14.19 0.60
N LEU A 60 4.58 -13.79 1.83
CA LEU A 60 5.53 -13.70 2.94
C LEU A 60 5.65 -15.00 3.76
N LYS A 61 4.94 -16.07 3.36
CA LYS A 61 4.88 -17.36 4.07
C LYS A 61 4.54 -17.21 5.57
N LEU A 62 3.67 -16.26 5.90
CA LEU A 62 3.23 -16.01 7.27
C LEU A 62 2.24 -17.10 7.71
N ARG A 63 2.31 -17.51 8.97
CA ARG A 63 1.40 -18.53 9.53
C ARG A 63 -0.03 -18.00 9.69
N VAL A 64 -0.18 -16.69 9.90
CA VAL A 64 -1.46 -16.02 10.17
C VAL A 64 -1.54 -14.78 9.31
N CYS A 65 -2.75 -14.37 8.94
CA CYS A 65 -2.96 -13.10 8.25
C CYS A 65 -2.45 -11.96 9.14
N PRO A 66 -1.65 -11.02 8.60
CA PRO A 66 -1.14 -9.90 9.37
C PRO A 66 -2.31 -9.07 9.92
N GLN A 67 -2.34 -8.93 11.24
CA GLN A 67 -3.25 -8.04 11.97
C GLN A 67 -2.42 -6.95 12.66
N PRO A 68 -2.91 -5.70 12.74
CA PRO A 68 -4.19 -5.20 12.21
C PRO A 68 -4.20 -5.05 10.68
N ASP A 69 -5.38 -4.79 10.10
CA ASP A 69 -5.56 -4.66 8.64
C ASP A 69 -4.59 -3.64 8.00
N ASP A 70 -4.23 -2.59 8.72
CA ASP A 70 -3.27 -1.57 8.27
C ASP A 70 -1.86 -2.12 8.05
N CYS A 71 -1.44 -3.12 8.85
CA CYS A 71 -0.17 -3.81 8.66
C CYS A 71 -0.15 -4.59 7.35
N ALA A 72 -1.27 -5.23 7.01
CA ALA A 72 -1.39 -5.94 5.74
C ALA A 72 -1.31 -4.99 4.54
N ASP A 73 -1.97 -3.84 4.62
CA ASP A 73 -1.94 -2.80 3.58
C ASP A 73 -0.52 -2.19 3.43
N ALA A 74 0.23 -2.03 4.53
CA ALA A 74 1.63 -1.58 4.49
C ALA A 74 2.56 -2.62 3.84
N LEU A 75 2.42 -3.90 4.20
CA LEU A 75 3.18 -4.99 3.59
C LEU A 75 2.85 -5.15 2.11
N ALA A 76 1.58 -5.01 1.75
CA ALA A 76 1.12 -4.98 0.37
C ALA A 76 1.83 -3.89 -0.45
N ALA A 77 1.89 -2.66 0.08
CA ALA A 77 2.60 -1.56 -0.58
C ALA A 77 4.11 -1.84 -0.73
N ALA A 78 4.74 -2.42 0.29
CA ALA A 78 6.16 -2.79 0.25
C ALA A 78 6.46 -3.87 -0.80
N ILE A 79 5.63 -4.91 -0.88
CA ILE A 79 5.78 -5.96 -1.91
C ILE A 79 5.55 -5.37 -3.30
N THR A 80 4.54 -4.51 -3.46
CA THR A 80 4.27 -3.82 -4.73
C THR A 80 5.48 -3.00 -5.17
N HIS A 81 6.07 -2.23 -4.26
CA HIS A 81 7.29 -1.46 -4.54
C HIS A 81 8.45 -2.37 -4.97
N TYR A 82 8.71 -3.42 -4.21
CA TYR A 82 9.76 -4.39 -4.51
C TYR A 82 9.59 -5.03 -5.90
N LEU A 83 8.36 -5.42 -6.26
CA LEU A 83 8.06 -6.03 -7.55
C LEU A 83 8.15 -5.03 -8.71
N MET A 84 7.74 -3.78 -8.51
CA MET A 84 7.80 -2.75 -9.57
C MET A 84 9.20 -2.17 -9.78
N THR A 85 10.05 -2.15 -8.76
CA THR A 85 11.43 -1.64 -8.86
C THR A 85 12.43 -2.71 -9.32
N ARG A 86 12.07 -3.99 -9.27
CA ARG A 86 12.91 -5.09 -9.79
C ARG A 86 12.77 -5.35 -11.30
N VAL A 87 11.81 -4.69 -11.95
CA VAL A 87 11.65 -4.68 -13.41
C VAL A 87 12.43 -3.50 -13.97
#